data_AF-A0A965W646-F1
#
_entry.id   AF-A0A965W646-F1
#
_cell.length_a   1.000
_cell.length_b   1.000
_cell.length_c   1.000
_cell.angle_alpha   90.00
_cell.angle_beta   90.00
_cell.angle_gamma   90.00
#
_symmetry.space_group_name_H-M   'P 1'
#
loop_
_entity.id
_entity.type
_entity.pdbx_description
1 polymer ?
#
loop_
_entity_poly.entity_id
_entity_poly.type
_entity_poly.pdbx_seq_one_letter_code
_entity_poly.pdbx_strand_id
1 'polypeptide(L)'
;MIFVSIAAFCDPWLVHTVRDACAKAAHPKQLVFGVFEQDADSRQSELQAVVRRHKAGLRYINVHPVQSRGVCWARSAVFSLYRDEDYLLQSTRTCCSSPTGTSSC
;
A
#
# COMPACT_ATOMS: atom_id res chain seq x y z
N MET A 1 -2.20 16.04 -8.84
CA MET A 1 -1.81 15.17 -7.70
C MET A 1 -1.78 13.73 -8.18
N ILE A 2 -0.89 12.90 -7.64
CA ILE A 2 -0.70 11.51 -8.05
C ILE A 2 -1.09 10.61 -6.87
N PHE A 3 -2.04 9.71 -7.08
CA PHE A 3 -2.44 8.73 -6.10
C PHE A 3 -1.70 7.41 -6.33
N VAL A 4 -0.99 6.95 -5.30
CA VAL A 4 -0.24 5.69 -5.32
C VAL A 4 -0.98 4.68 -4.45
N SER A 5 -1.69 3.77 -5.11
CA SER A 5 -2.44 2.68 -4.50
C SER A 5 -1.52 1.50 -4.21
N ILE A 6 -1.33 1.15 -2.94
CA ILE A 6 -0.49 0.05 -2.49
C ILE A 6 -1.34 -0.94 -1.69
N ALA A 7 -1.51 -2.15 -2.22
CA ALA A 7 -2.04 -3.28 -1.47
C ALA A 7 -0.87 -4.19 -1.07
N ALA A 8 -0.64 -4.30 0.24
CA ALA A 8 0.46 -5.05 0.83
C ALA A 8 -0.07 -6.17 1.71
N PHE A 9 0.37 -7.40 1.48
CA PHE A 9 0.05 -8.57 2.31
C PHE A 9 1.32 -9.12 2.94
N CYS A 10 1.43 -9.00 4.28
CA CYS A 10 2.61 -9.38 5.06
C CYS A 10 3.94 -8.98 4.40
N ASP A 11 4.00 -7.78 3.79
CA ASP A 11 5.15 -7.33 2.99
C ASP A 11 6.14 -6.57 3.86
N PRO A 12 7.29 -7.13 4.30
CA PRO A 12 8.27 -6.42 5.13
C PRO A 12 8.87 -5.17 4.46
N TRP A 13 8.79 -5.05 3.13
CA TRP A 13 9.38 -3.96 2.35
C TRP A 13 8.44 -2.79 2.10
N LEU A 14 7.24 -2.79 2.67
CA LEU A 14 6.24 -1.72 2.48
C LEU A 14 6.81 -0.32 2.79
N VAL A 15 7.43 -0.17 3.96
CA VAL A 15 8.01 1.12 4.42
C VAL A 15 9.15 1.55 3.50
N HIS A 16 10.00 0.61 3.08
CA HIS A 16 11.08 0.88 2.14
C HIS A 16 10.55 1.36 0.79
N THR A 17 9.50 0.71 0.28
CA THR A 17 8.87 1.04 -1.01
C THR A 17 8.30 2.47 -1.00
N VAL A 18 7.59 2.86 0.07
CA VAL A 18 7.05 4.22 0.21
C VAL A 18 8.18 5.24 0.34
N ARG A 19 9.24 4.93 1.09
CA ARG A 19 10.42 5.79 1.26
C ARG A 19 11.14 6.01 -0.07
N ASP A 20 11.39 4.95 -0.81
CA ASP A 20 12.07 4.99 -2.10
C ASP A 20 11.25 5.77 -3.13
N ALA A 21 9.93 5.55 -3.18
CA ALA A 21 9.02 6.32 -4.02
C ALA A 21 9.05 7.83 -3.69
N CYS A 22 9.05 8.19 -2.41
CA CYS A 22 9.18 9.59 -1.98
C CYS A 22 10.53 10.20 -2.34
N ALA A 23 11.62 9.42 -2.26
CA ALA A 23 12.96 9.90 -2.50
C ALA A 23 13.27 10.10 -3.99
N LYS A 24 12.72 9.24 -4.86
CA LYS A 24 12.95 9.29 -6.31
C LYS A 24 11.99 10.22 -7.06
N ALA A 25 10.85 10.57 -6.46
CA ALA A 25 9.89 11.46 -7.11
C ALA A 25 10.45 12.89 -7.24
N ALA A 26 10.32 13.47 -8.44
CA ALA A 26 10.70 14.86 -8.69
C ALA A 26 9.85 15.86 -7.86
N HIS A 27 8.59 15.51 -7.59
CA HIS A 27 7.65 16.35 -6.82
C HIS A 27 6.91 15.52 -5.75
N PRO A 28 7.56 15.16 -4.64
CA PRO A 28 6.98 14.24 -3.65
C PRO A 28 5.73 14.79 -2.95
N LYS A 29 5.58 16.12 -2.88
CA LYS A 29 4.39 16.80 -2.33
C LYS A 29 3.10 16.51 -3.11
N GLN A 30 3.23 16.10 -4.37
CA GLN A 30 2.08 15.76 -5.20
C GLN A 30 1.62 14.31 -4.99
N LEU A 31 2.38 13.50 -4.26
CA LEU A 31 2.05 12.10 -4.00
C LEU A 31 1.07 11.97 -2.84
N VAL A 32 0.07 11.12 -3.03
CA VAL A 32 -0.83 10.64 -1.98
C VAL A 32 -0.79 9.13 -2.00
N PHE A 33 -0.28 8.51 -0.93
CA PHE A 33 -0.24 7.06 -0.82
C PHE A 33 -1.53 6.55 -0.20
N GLY A 34 -2.27 5.72 -0.95
CA GLY A 34 -3.33 4.87 -0.41
C GLY A 34 -2.74 3.51 -0.07
N VAL A 35 -2.59 3.19 1.21
CA VAL A 35 -1.99 1.93 1.65
C VAL A 35 -3.05 1.07 2.31
N PHE A 36 -3.21 -0.15 1.81
CA PHE A 36 -3.98 -1.21 2.44
C PHE A 36 -3.02 -2.31 2.86
N GLU A 37 -2.78 -2.37 4.16
CA GLU A 37 -1.86 -3.30 4.79
C GLU A 37 -2.63 -4.45 5.43
N GLN A 38 -2.27 -5.66 5.03
CA GLN A 38 -2.79 -6.91 5.60
C GLN A 38 -1.66 -7.54 6.41
N ASP A 39 -1.52 -7.09 7.66
CA ASP A 39 -0.46 -7.49 8.58
C ASP A 39 -1.01 -7.45 10.02
N ALA A 40 -0.50 -8.33 10.87
CA ALA A 40 -0.87 -8.37 12.28
C ALA A 40 -0.33 -7.12 13.00
N ASP A 41 0.85 -6.67 12.60
CA ASP A 41 1.50 -5.48 13.15
C ASP A 41 1.36 -4.31 12.17
N SER A 42 0.63 -3.27 12.60
CA SER A 42 0.45 -2.05 11.81
C SER A 42 1.74 -1.24 11.73
N ARG A 43 2.16 -0.90 10.50
CA ARG A 43 3.28 0.01 10.23
C ARG A 43 2.86 1.45 9.95
N GLN A 44 1.64 1.81 10.34
CA GLN A 44 1.06 3.13 10.11
C GLN A 44 1.96 4.26 10.61
N SER A 45 2.50 4.15 11.82
CA SER A 45 3.33 5.19 12.43
C SER A 45 4.62 5.45 11.64
N GLU A 46 5.28 4.39 11.17
CA GLU A 46 6.49 4.49 10.37
C GLU A 46 6.21 5.10 8.99
N LEU A 47 5.13 4.64 8.33
CA LEU A 47 4.68 5.20 7.06
C LEU A 47 4.33 6.68 7.20
N GLN A 48 3.63 7.05 8.28
CA GLN A 48 3.26 8.42 8.56
C GLN A 48 4.48 9.32 8.76
N ALA A 49 5.54 8.82 9.41
CA ALA A 49 6.81 9.54 9.58
C ALA A 49 7.52 9.75 8.23
N VAL A 50 7.55 8.73 7.36
CA VAL A 50 8.15 8.81 6.03
C VAL A 50 7.45 9.86 5.17
N VAL A 51 6.12 9.78 5.02
CA VAL A 51 5.39 10.74 4.16
C VAL A 51 5.48 12.17 4.69
N ARG A 52 5.45 12.38 6.02
CA ARG A 52 5.56 13.71 6.63
C ARG A 52 6.89 14.37 6.32
N ARG A 53 7.98 13.61 6.34
CA ARG A 53 9.32 14.11 5.98
C ARG A 53 9.37 14.68 4.57
N HIS A 54 8.62 14.09 3.64
CA HIS A 54 8.56 14.51 2.24
C HIS A 54 7.36 15.40 1.91
N LYS A 55 6.53 15.76 2.91
CA LYS A 55 5.27 16.50 2.77
C LYS A 55 4.29 15.84 1.77
N ALA A 56 4.31 14.50 1.70
CA ALA A 56 3.38 13.69 0.93
C ALA A 56 2.13 13.34 1.77
N GLY A 57 1.06 12.92 1.09
CA GLY A 57 -0.17 12.44 1.74
C GLY A 57 -0.12 10.93 2.04
N LEU A 58 -0.84 10.52 3.09
CA LEU A 58 -1.07 9.10 3.41
C LEU A 58 -2.55 8.90 3.77
N ARG A 59 -3.14 7.87 3.17
CA ARG A 59 -4.44 7.30 3.51
C ARG A 59 -4.19 5.83 3.76
N TYR A 60 -4.55 5.34 4.94
CA TYR A 60 -4.07 4.05 5.42
C TYR A 60 -5.23 3.22 5.99
N ILE A 61 -5.26 1.95 5.62
CA ILE A 61 -6.14 0.93 6.17
C ILE A 61 -5.27 -0.26 6.57
N ASN A 62 -5.47 -0.77 7.78
CA ASN A 62 -4.88 -2.03 8.25
C ASN A 62 -5.98 -3.06 8.49
N VAL A 63 -5.72 -4.31 8.13
CA VAL A 63 -6.56 -5.46 8.47
C VAL A 63 -5.68 -6.63 8.87
N HIS A 64 -6.17 -7.47 9.76
CA HIS A 64 -5.44 -8.68 10.16
C HIS A 64 -5.36 -9.66 8.96
N PRO A 65 -4.24 -10.37 8.74
CA PRO A 65 -4.06 -11.27 7.59
C PRO A 65 -5.14 -12.35 7.48
N VAL A 66 -5.62 -12.85 8.62
CA VAL A 66 -6.70 -13.85 8.71
C VAL A 66 -8.04 -13.32 8.17
N GLN A 67 -8.24 -11.99 8.19
CA GLN A 67 -9.44 -11.35 7.64
C GLN A 67 -9.30 -11.01 6.15
N SER A 68 -8.16 -11.34 5.53
CA SER A 68 -7.92 -11.10 4.12
C SER A 68 -8.92 -11.86 3.25
N ARG A 69 -9.49 -11.17 2.26
CA ARG A 69 -10.41 -11.74 1.26
C ARG A 69 -9.77 -11.83 -0.13
N GLY A 70 -8.45 -11.86 -0.18
CA GLY A 70 -7.68 -11.96 -1.42
C GLY A 70 -7.49 -10.63 -2.16
N VAL A 71 -6.85 -10.74 -3.33
CA VAL A 71 -6.25 -9.61 -4.07
C VAL A 71 -7.28 -8.63 -4.64
N CYS A 72 -8.42 -9.13 -5.13
CA CYS A 72 -9.46 -8.27 -5.72
C CYS A 72 -10.13 -7.40 -4.67
N TRP A 73 -10.36 -7.95 -3.48
CA TRP A 73 -10.90 -7.20 -2.36
C TRP A 73 -9.93 -6.12 -1.88
N ALA A 74 -8.65 -6.46 -1.69
CA ALA A 74 -7.64 -5.49 -1.28
C ALA A 74 -7.50 -4.33 -2.28
N ARG A 75 -7.56 -4.62 -3.59
CA ARG A 75 -7.54 -3.59 -4.64
C ARG A 75 -8.77 -2.67 -4.58
N SER A 76 -9.97 -3.25 -4.47
CA SER A 76 -11.19 -2.45 -4.30
C SER A 76 -11.17 -1.61 -3.03
N ALA A 77 -10.60 -2.12 -1.94
CA ALA A 77 -10.50 -1.43 -0.67
C ALA A 77 -9.53 -0.24 -0.74
N VAL A 78 -8.34 -0.38 -1.34
CA VAL A 78 -7.44 0.77 -1.57
C VAL A 78 -8.09 1.78 -2.51
N PHE A 79 -8.76 1.31 -3.56
CA PHE A 79 -9.39 2.19 -4.55
C PHE A 79 -10.49 3.07 -3.94
N SER A 80 -11.16 2.60 -2.87
CA SER A 80 -12.10 3.43 -2.11
C SER A 80 -11.46 4.67 -1.45
N LEU A 81 -10.13 4.67 -1.29
CA LEU A 81 -9.38 5.80 -0.78
C LEU A 81 -9.05 6.82 -1.86
N TYR A 82 -9.27 6.54 -3.14
CA TYR A 82 -9.04 7.46 -4.26
C TYR A 82 -10.04 8.64 -4.18
N ARG A 83 -9.58 9.86 -4.46
CA ARG A 83 -10.38 11.09 -4.44
C ARG A 83 -10.12 11.92 -5.69
N ASP A 84 -10.30 11.31 -6.85
CA ASP A 84 -10.24 11.98 -8.15
C ASP A 84 -8.85 12.61 -8.44
N GLU A 85 -7.78 11.95 -7.99
CA GLU A 85 -6.43 12.39 -8.32
C GLU A 85 -6.08 12.16 -9.79
N ASP A 86 -5.36 13.12 -10.40
CA ASP A 86 -5.05 13.14 -11.85
C ASP A 86 -4.38 11.88 -12.41
N TYR A 87 -3.64 11.15 -11.57
CA TYR A 87 -2.93 9.94 -11.97
C TYR A 87 -3.00 8.86 -10.89
N LEU A 88 -3.19 7.61 -11.31
CA LEU A 88 -3.25 6.44 -10.42
C LEU A 88 -2.13 5.45 -10.75
N LEU A 89 -1.31 5.12 -9.76
CA LEU A 89 -0.31 4.05 -9.84
C LEU A 89 -0.67 2.94 -8.87
N GLN A 90 -0.87 1.72 -9.38
CA GLN A 90 -1.26 0.57 -8.57
C GLN A 90 -0.09 -0.40 -8.40
N SER A 91 0.34 -0.62 -7.15
CA SER A 91 1.29 -1.66 -6.76
C SER A 91 0.59 -2.69 -5.89
N THR A 92 0.66 -3.96 -6.28
CA THR A 92 0.08 -5.07 -5.52
C THR A 92 1.18 -6.07 -5.23
N ARG A 93 1.60 -6.14 -3.96
CA ARG A 93 2.46 -7.22 -3.47
C ARG A 93 1.62 -8.14 -2.60
N THR A 94 1.18 -9.22 -3.22
CA THR A 94 0.61 -10.37 -2.51
C THR A 94 1.60 -11.51 -2.62
N CYS A 95 2.20 -11.88 -1.49
CA CYS A 95 2.93 -13.13 -1.41
C CYS A 95 1.91 -14.25 -1.59
N CYS A 96 1.98 -15.01 -2.69
CA CYS A 96 1.18 -16.21 -2.84
C CYS A 96 1.71 -17.28 -1.87
N SER A 97 1.21 -17.32 -0.65
CA SER A 97 1.24 -18.54 0.17
C SER A 97 -0.17 -19.09 0.27
N SER A 98 -0.48 -19.99 -0.66
CA SER A 98 -1.60 -20.94 -0.51
C SER A 98 -1.45 -21.69 0.81
N PRO A 99 -2.49 -21.82 1.67
CA PRO A 99 -2.42 -22.69 2.84
C PRO A 99 -2.57 -24.18 2.50
N THR A 100 -2.65 -24.53 1.21
CA THR A 100 -2.71 -25.92 0.76
C THR A 100 -1.80 -26.06 -0.45
N GLY A 101 -0.79 -26.91 -0.31
CA GLY A 101 0.14 -27.24 -1.38
C GLY A 101 -0.59 -27.87 -2.55
N THR A 102 -0.91 -27.06 -3.55
CA THR A 102 -0.99 -27.46 -4.96
C THR A 102 -0.78 -26.21 -5.79
N SER A 103 0.43 -26.07 -6.30
CA SER A 103 0.75 -25.21 -7.43
C SER A 103 -0.05 -25.67 -8.65
N SER A 104 -0.65 -24.73 -9.38
CA SER A 104 -0.59 -24.74 -10.84
C SER A 104 -0.88 -23.34 -11.36
N CYS A 105 -0.02 -22.95 -12.30
CA CYS A 105 -0.19 -21.81 -13.20
C CYS A 105 -1.42 -21.98 -14.08
#